data_AF-A0A520KKR8-F1
#
_entry.id   AF-A0A520KKR8-F1
#
_cell.length_a   1.000
_cell.length_b   1.000
_cell.length_c   1.000
_cell.angle_alpha   90.00
_cell.angle_beta   90.00
_cell.angle_gamma   90.00
#
_symmetry.space_group_name_H-M   'P 1'
#
loop_
_entity.id
_entity.type
_entity.pdbx_description
1 polymer ?
#
loop_
_entity_poly.entity_id
_entity_poly.type
_entity_poly.pdbx_seq_one_letter_code
_entity_poly.pdbx_strand_id
1 'polypeptide(L)'
;MCPYTTAKIKEKIGSGIFDENPGLILCGEMVGPDNPYVPQDTYDVDSVDFFIFDLMEKQTGSFLDIRRRREITGQFGLKNVNNYGTYEPKNVHTKAKEVIEKLDKEGREGILLKDPEHEVPPVKYTTSRSNCSDLHFAYRYYNDYGSDFVHSRVVREGFQSYEWDEDKEETRERAVRLGKSILHSLKKTIEERDKGEKITENVTIKVSDLRTAEKFKKHLEKQAVEFEVKEINELEDGYRVHISKVMRPTNDKTKSLLQGDLW
;
A
#
# COMPACT_ATOMS: atom_id res chain seq x y z
N MET A 1 10.60 -3.55 14.95
CA MET A 1 10.89 -2.20 14.39
C MET A 1 11.58 -2.36 13.05
N CYS A 2 11.05 -1.75 11.99
CA CYS A 2 11.68 -1.77 10.67
C CYS A 2 12.85 -0.77 10.61
N PRO A 3 14.09 -1.20 10.28
CA PRO A 3 15.24 -0.31 10.24
C PRO A 3 15.16 0.73 9.12
N TYR A 4 14.56 0.37 7.97
CA TYR A 4 14.40 1.29 6.84
C TYR A 4 13.43 2.43 7.21
N THR A 5 12.22 2.09 7.67
CA THR A 5 11.23 3.09 8.08
C THR A 5 11.77 3.96 9.22
N THR A 6 12.48 3.39 10.21
CA THR A 6 13.12 4.18 11.27
C THR A 6 14.12 5.20 10.72
N ALA A 7 14.94 4.83 9.74
CA ALA A 7 15.88 5.77 9.10
C ALA A 7 15.14 6.86 8.34
N LYS A 8 14.11 6.52 7.56
CA LYS A 8 13.32 7.46 6.78
C LYS A 8 12.50 8.44 7.61
N ILE A 9 11.91 7.99 8.72
CA ILE A 9 11.22 8.87 9.65
C ILE A 9 12.18 9.88 10.29
N LYS A 10 13.39 9.46 10.66
CA LYS A 10 14.41 10.38 11.18
C LYS A 10 14.82 11.44 10.15
N GLU A 11 14.96 11.04 8.89
CA GLU A 11 15.27 11.94 7.77
C GLU A 11 14.14 12.95 7.49
N LYS A 12 12.88 12.48 7.49
CA LYS A 12 11.72 13.29 7.04
C LYS A 12 11.05 14.10 8.14
N ILE A 13 11.00 13.58 9.37
CA ILE A 13 10.24 14.16 10.50
C ILE A 13 11.17 14.76 11.56
N GLY A 14 12.33 14.14 11.81
CA GLY A 14 13.22 14.53 12.90
C GLY A 14 12.65 14.23 14.30
N SER A 15 13.18 14.87 15.34
CA SER A 15 12.75 14.67 16.74
C SER A 15 11.84 15.76 17.30
N GLY A 16 11.78 16.95 16.68
CA GLY A 16 11.21 18.15 17.31
C GLY A 16 9.77 17.99 17.83
N ILE A 17 8.90 17.33 17.07
CA ILE A 17 7.53 17.05 17.52
C ILE A 17 7.48 16.19 18.78
N PHE A 18 8.41 15.24 18.92
CA PHE A 18 8.49 14.35 20.08
C PHE A 18 9.16 15.01 21.27
N ASP A 19 10.04 15.99 21.04
CA ASP A 19 10.68 16.78 22.09
C ASP A 19 9.62 17.66 22.80
N GLU A 20 8.68 18.24 22.05
CA GLU A 20 7.56 19.02 22.59
C GLU A 20 6.35 18.16 22.99
N ASN A 21 6.17 16.99 22.37
CA ASN A 21 5.02 16.10 22.61
C ASN A 21 5.46 14.64 22.86
N PRO A 22 6.20 14.35 23.96
CA PRO A 22 6.78 13.03 24.21
C PRO A 22 5.73 11.92 24.45
N GLY A 23 4.49 12.30 24.75
CA GLY A 23 3.35 11.39 24.93
C GLY A 23 2.64 10.99 23.64
N LEU A 24 3.01 11.55 22.47
CA LEU A 24 2.31 11.30 21.22
C LEU A 24 2.99 10.23 20.36
N ILE A 25 2.16 9.46 19.65
CA ILE A 25 2.53 8.52 18.61
C ILE A 25 1.98 9.05 17.29
N LEU A 26 2.86 9.21 16.30
CA LEU A 26 2.48 9.60 14.95
C LEU A 26 2.04 8.36 14.16
N CYS A 27 0.82 8.40 13.65
CA CYS A 27 0.27 7.36 12.79
C CYS A 27 0.17 7.92 11.37
N GLY A 28 0.85 7.27 10.43
CA GLY A 28 0.94 7.75 9.06
C GLY A 28 1.35 6.65 8.09
N GLU A 29 1.23 6.97 6.81
CA GLU A 29 1.53 6.07 5.71
C GLU A 29 2.85 6.50 5.05
N MET A 30 3.75 5.54 4.84
CA MET A 30 4.96 5.75 4.06
C MET A 30 4.67 5.36 2.61
N VAL A 31 4.70 6.30 1.68
CA VAL A 31 4.35 6.06 0.26
C VAL A 31 5.49 6.48 -0.66
N GLY A 32 5.59 5.84 -1.82
CA GLY A 32 6.50 6.23 -2.89
C GLY A 32 7.06 5.03 -3.68
N PRO A 33 7.77 5.31 -4.78
CA PRO A 33 8.37 4.29 -5.66
C PRO A 33 9.45 3.46 -4.97
N ASP A 34 10.23 4.04 -4.06
CA ASP A 34 11.32 3.36 -3.34
C ASP A 34 10.85 2.76 -1.99
N ASN A 35 9.59 2.32 -1.92
CA ASN A 35 9.04 1.64 -0.75
C ASN A 35 9.38 0.14 -0.80
N PRO A 36 10.03 -0.44 0.23
CA PRO A 36 10.42 -1.86 0.21
C PRO A 36 9.27 -2.86 0.38
N TYR A 37 8.07 -2.39 0.71
CA TYR A 37 6.92 -3.23 1.01
C TYR A 37 5.86 -3.12 -0.07
N VAL A 38 5.45 -1.90 -0.42
CA VAL A 38 4.44 -1.65 -1.45
C VAL A 38 4.88 -0.42 -2.26
N PRO A 39 5.65 -0.62 -3.35
CA PRO A 39 6.02 0.45 -4.27
C PRO A 39 4.79 1.07 -4.92
N GLN A 40 4.72 2.41 -4.95
CA GLN A 40 3.60 3.14 -5.57
C GLN A 40 4.10 4.39 -6.29
N ASP A 41 3.86 4.44 -7.60
CA ASP A 41 4.24 5.58 -8.47
C ASP A 41 3.10 6.61 -8.63
N THR A 42 1.93 6.33 -8.07
CA THR A 42 0.74 7.19 -8.19
C THR A 42 0.90 8.52 -7.44
N TYR A 43 1.84 8.58 -6.48
CA TYR A 43 2.09 9.78 -5.69
C TYR A 43 3.31 10.51 -6.25
N ASP A 44 3.19 11.83 -6.38
CA ASP A 44 4.27 12.72 -6.85
C ASP A 44 5.36 12.85 -5.76
N VAL A 45 6.14 11.76 -5.61
CA VAL A 45 7.18 11.58 -4.60
C VAL A 45 8.36 10.88 -5.24
N ASP A 46 9.54 11.51 -5.22
CA ASP A 46 10.75 11.00 -5.89
C ASP A 46 11.26 9.65 -5.36
N SER A 47 11.03 9.35 -4.08
CA SER A 47 11.56 8.17 -3.41
C SER A 47 10.57 7.59 -2.40
N VAL A 48 10.52 8.15 -1.20
CA VAL A 48 9.47 7.88 -0.21
C VAL A 48 9.18 9.13 0.61
N ASP A 49 7.94 9.22 1.10
CA ASP A 49 7.48 10.28 1.98
C ASP A 49 6.46 9.75 2.99
N PHE A 50 6.20 10.52 4.04
CA PHE A 50 5.35 10.12 5.15
C PHE A 50 4.17 11.07 5.34
N PHE A 51 2.96 10.52 5.23
CA PHE A 51 1.71 11.28 5.36
C PHE A 51 0.98 10.89 6.63
N ILE A 52 0.86 11.84 7.56
CA ILE A 52 0.19 11.63 8.84
C ILE A 52 -1.32 11.58 8.62
N PHE A 53 -1.95 10.57 9.21
CA PHE A 53 -3.40 10.41 9.21
C PHE A 53 -4.01 10.35 10.62
N ASP A 54 -3.23 10.14 11.68
CA ASP A 54 -3.69 10.19 13.08
C ASP A 54 -2.56 10.58 14.05
N LEU A 55 -2.92 11.07 15.23
CA LEU A 55 -2.04 11.18 16.40
C LEU A 55 -2.69 10.42 17.54
N MET A 56 -1.93 9.56 18.21
CA MET A 56 -2.41 8.73 19.30
C MET A 56 -1.65 9.04 20.59
N GLU A 57 -2.37 9.13 21.70
CA GLU A 57 -1.77 9.29 23.02
C GLU A 57 -1.22 7.94 23.52
N LYS A 58 0.05 7.92 23.90
CA LYS A 58 0.77 6.69 24.29
C LYS A 58 0.20 6.04 25.55
N GLN A 59 -0.32 6.82 26.49
CA GLN A 59 -0.78 6.32 27.79
C GLN A 59 -2.15 5.63 27.71
N THR A 60 -3.04 6.19 26.89
CA THR A 60 -4.44 5.81 26.78
C THR A 60 -4.73 4.99 25.52
N GLY A 61 -3.92 5.16 24.47
CA GLY A 61 -4.23 4.65 23.13
C GLY A 61 -5.35 5.42 22.43
N SER A 62 -5.83 6.55 22.99
CA SER A 62 -6.84 7.39 22.37
C SER A 62 -6.26 8.18 21.20
N PHE A 63 -7.05 8.34 20.15
CA PHE A 63 -6.72 9.25 19.06
C PHE A 63 -7.12 10.67 19.42
N LEU A 64 -6.30 11.64 19.02
CA LEU A 64 -6.67 13.04 19.10
C LEU A 64 -7.72 13.37 18.04
N ASP A 65 -8.61 14.31 18.34
CA ASP A 65 -9.57 14.82 17.36
C ASP A 65 -8.86 15.39 16.11
N ILE A 66 -9.58 15.40 14.99
CA ILE A 66 -9.01 15.77 13.68
C ILE A 66 -8.47 17.21 13.68
N ARG A 67 -9.09 18.12 14.42
CA ARG A 67 -8.66 19.52 14.48
C ARG A 67 -7.35 19.63 15.24
N ARG A 68 -7.26 19.04 16.43
CA ARG A 68 -6.06 19.04 17.26
C ARG A 68 -4.90 18.35 16.57
N ARG A 69 -5.16 17.22 15.89
CA ARG A 69 -4.18 16.54 15.05
C ARG A 69 -3.55 17.49 14.02
N ARG A 70 -4.38 18.24 13.30
CA ARG A 70 -3.94 19.17 12.24
C ARG A 70 -3.24 20.40 12.79
N GLU A 71 -3.67 20.93 13.93
CA GLU A 71 -3.00 22.03 14.60
C GLU A 71 -1.56 21.63 14.98
N ILE A 72 -1.39 20.48 15.64
CA ILE A 72 -0.05 19.99 16.04
C ILE A 72 0.80 19.72 14.81
N THR A 73 0.33 18.91 13.85
CA THR A 73 1.15 18.59 12.67
C THR A 73 1.48 19.83 11.83
N GLY A 74 0.60 20.82 11.78
CA GLY A 74 0.82 22.10 11.12
C GLY A 74 1.94 22.92 11.75
N GLN A 75 2.06 22.94 13.08
CA GLN A 75 3.14 23.66 13.80
C GLN A 75 4.54 23.14 13.41
N PHE A 76 4.65 21.84 13.12
CA PHE A 76 5.90 21.20 12.72
C PHE A 76 6.06 21.05 11.19
N GLY A 77 5.14 21.62 10.39
CA GLY A 77 5.18 21.53 8.93
C GLY A 77 5.07 20.11 8.38
N LEU A 78 4.43 19.18 9.12
CA LEU A 78 4.36 17.78 8.75
C LEU A 78 3.30 17.54 7.67
N LYS A 79 3.61 16.66 6.72
CA LYS A 79 2.70 16.29 5.64
C LYS A 79 1.53 15.47 6.20
N ASN A 80 0.33 15.87 5.85
CA ASN A 80 -0.91 15.20 6.23
C ASN A 80 -1.56 14.58 4.99
N VAL A 81 -2.35 13.52 5.21
CA VAL A 81 -3.24 13.02 4.16
C VAL A 81 -4.23 14.10 3.71
N ASN A 82 -4.67 14.00 2.45
CA ASN A 82 -5.67 14.91 1.90
C ASN A 82 -6.98 14.84 2.71
N ASN A 83 -7.58 16.00 2.97
CA ASN A 83 -8.91 16.10 3.57
C ASN A 83 -9.90 16.59 2.51
N TYR A 84 -10.94 15.82 2.26
CA TYR A 84 -11.98 16.14 1.29
C TYR A 84 -13.14 16.93 1.89
N GLY A 85 -13.17 17.12 3.21
CA GLY A 85 -14.18 17.92 3.91
C GLY A 85 -14.74 17.20 5.14
N THR A 86 -15.55 17.94 5.90
CA THR A 86 -16.36 17.40 6.99
C THR A 86 -17.82 17.61 6.60
N TYR A 87 -18.62 16.54 6.71
CA TYR A 87 -19.98 16.52 6.21
C TYR A 87 -20.92 15.91 7.23
N GLU A 88 -22.16 16.39 7.23
CA GLU A 88 -23.25 15.77 7.97
C GLU A 88 -23.46 14.32 7.51
N PRO A 89 -23.80 13.37 8.41
CA PRO A 89 -23.97 11.95 8.07
C PRO A 89 -24.95 11.70 6.91
N LYS A 90 -26.01 12.50 6.80
CA LYS A 90 -26.99 12.39 5.71
C LYS A 90 -26.44 12.73 4.32
N ASN A 91 -25.36 13.51 4.23
CA ASN A 91 -24.78 14.00 2.98
C ASN A 91 -23.44 13.31 2.63
N VAL A 92 -22.83 12.59 3.59
CA VAL A 92 -21.48 12.03 3.44
C VAL A 92 -21.39 11.01 2.30
N HIS A 93 -22.43 10.20 2.09
CA HIS A 93 -22.46 9.15 1.06
C HIS A 93 -22.34 9.73 -0.37
N THR A 94 -23.06 10.82 -0.66
CA THR A 94 -22.99 11.49 -1.97
C THR A 94 -21.60 12.05 -2.22
N LYS A 95 -21.00 12.71 -1.22
CA LYS A 95 -19.65 13.27 -1.32
C LYS A 95 -18.56 12.21 -1.36
N ALA A 96 -18.75 11.10 -0.65
CA ALA A 96 -17.87 9.94 -0.74
C ALA A 96 -17.86 9.37 -2.17
N LYS A 97 -19.03 9.21 -2.81
CA LYS A 97 -19.12 8.73 -4.21
C LYS A 97 -18.38 9.65 -5.17
N GLU A 98 -18.64 10.97 -5.12
CA GLU A 98 -17.96 11.96 -5.97
C GLU A 98 -16.42 11.90 -5.82
N VAL A 99 -15.94 11.80 -4.57
CA VAL A 99 -14.50 11.70 -4.30
C VAL A 99 -13.92 10.39 -4.80
N ILE A 100 -14.62 9.27 -4.59
CA ILE A 100 -14.16 7.95 -5.05
C ILE A 100 -14.07 7.88 -6.58
N GLU A 101 -15.05 8.40 -7.31
CA GLU A 101 -15.01 8.47 -8.77
C GLU A 101 -13.80 9.27 -9.28
N LYS A 102 -13.47 10.37 -8.59
CA LYS A 102 -12.28 11.16 -8.91
C LYS A 102 -10.99 10.38 -8.62
N LEU A 103 -10.90 9.75 -7.44
CA LEU A 103 -9.72 8.99 -7.04
C LEU A 103 -9.49 7.77 -7.94
N ASP A 104 -10.54 7.09 -8.39
CA ASP A 104 -10.46 5.94 -9.29
C ASP A 104 -9.82 6.32 -10.64
N LYS A 105 -10.23 7.48 -11.20
CA LYS A 105 -9.64 8.05 -12.42
C LYS A 105 -8.16 8.38 -12.24
N GLU A 106 -7.79 8.90 -11.07
CA GLU A 106 -6.41 9.23 -10.69
C GLU A 106 -5.58 7.99 -10.29
N GLY A 107 -6.17 6.79 -10.20
CA GLY A 107 -5.47 5.57 -9.78
C GLY A 107 -5.16 5.51 -8.29
N ARG A 108 -5.87 6.28 -7.46
CA ARG A 108 -5.66 6.36 -6.01
C ARG A 108 -6.54 5.36 -5.26
N GLU A 109 -6.11 4.99 -4.06
CA GLU A 109 -6.64 3.84 -3.31
C GLU A 109 -8.10 4.01 -2.86
N GLY A 110 -8.44 5.17 -2.29
CA GLY A 110 -9.76 5.42 -1.72
C GLY A 110 -9.74 6.47 -0.60
N ILE A 111 -10.72 6.36 0.30
CA ILE A 111 -10.92 7.29 1.42
C ILE A 111 -11.07 6.57 2.75
N LEU A 112 -10.78 7.31 3.82
CA LEU A 112 -11.19 6.99 5.20
C LEU A 112 -12.24 8.00 5.63
N LEU A 113 -13.41 7.50 6.01
CA LEU A 113 -14.45 8.26 6.69
C LEU A 113 -14.17 8.17 8.19
N LYS A 114 -14.07 9.33 8.84
CA LYS A 114 -13.73 9.44 10.26
C LYS A 114 -14.72 10.33 10.97
N ASP A 115 -15.10 9.93 12.17
CA ASP A 115 -15.70 10.85 13.13
C ASP A 115 -14.66 11.91 13.52
N PRO A 116 -15.00 13.21 13.49
CA PRO A 116 -14.06 14.28 13.84
C PRO A 116 -13.46 14.17 15.24
N GLU A 117 -14.20 13.59 16.19
CA GLU A 117 -13.84 13.44 17.60
C GLU A 117 -13.42 12.00 17.93
N HIS A 118 -13.37 11.11 16.94
CA HIS A 118 -13.05 9.69 17.11
C HIS A 118 -14.02 8.93 18.04
N GLU A 119 -15.28 9.38 18.15
CA GLU A 119 -16.30 8.68 18.96
C GLU A 119 -16.69 7.32 18.37
N VAL A 120 -16.61 7.19 17.04
CA VAL A 120 -16.85 5.94 16.31
C VAL A 120 -15.66 5.53 15.44
N PRO A 121 -15.44 4.22 15.24
CA PRO A 121 -14.35 3.72 14.42
C PRO A 121 -14.41 4.22 12.97
N PRO A 122 -13.25 4.43 12.33
CA PRO A 122 -13.19 4.87 10.95
C PRO A 122 -13.64 3.77 9.98
N VAL A 123 -14.21 4.17 8.85
CA VAL A 123 -14.60 3.26 7.76
C VAL A 123 -13.77 3.55 6.53
N LYS A 124 -13.18 2.49 5.94
CA LYS A 124 -12.43 2.57 4.68
C LYS A 124 -13.33 2.23 3.50
N TYR A 125 -13.24 3.02 2.45
CA TYR A 125 -13.92 2.76 1.18
C TYR A 125 -12.93 2.91 0.02
N THR A 126 -12.74 1.86 -0.77
CA THR A 126 -11.72 1.80 -1.83
C THR A 126 -12.31 1.95 -3.22
N THR A 127 -11.46 2.38 -4.16
CA THR A 127 -11.79 2.48 -5.58
C THR A 127 -11.81 1.10 -6.25
N SER A 128 -12.58 0.95 -7.34
CA SER A 128 -12.61 -0.30 -8.13
C SER A 128 -11.23 -0.61 -8.70
N ARG A 129 -10.52 0.42 -9.14
CA ARG A 129 -9.17 0.32 -9.67
C ARG A 129 -8.17 -0.15 -8.62
N SER A 130 -8.30 0.27 -7.37
CA SER A 130 -7.46 -0.25 -6.27
C SER A 130 -7.73 -1.72 -6.03
N ASN A 131 -8.99 -2.17 -5.99
CA ASN A 131 -9.31 -3.58 -5.82
C ASN A 131 -8.75 -4.42 -6.98
N CYS A 132 -8.85 -3.93 -8.22
CA CYS A 132 -8.27 -4.58 -9.40
C CYS A 132 -6.74 -4.58 -9.37
N SER A 133 -6.10 -3.50 -8.90
CA SER A 133 -4.64 -3.43 -8.77
C SER A 133 -4.12 -4.43 -7.73
N ASP A 134 -4.79 -4.55 -6.59
CA ASP A 134 -4.50 -5.56 -5.57
C ASP A 134 -4.61 -6.97 -6.13
N LEU A 135 -5.67 -7.26 -6.90
CA LEU A 135 -5.84 -8.57 -7.53
C LEU A 135 -4.78 -8.84 -8.59
N HIS A 136 -4.41 -7.82 -9.36
CA HIS A 136 -3.32 -7.94 -10.33
C HIS A 136 -2.00 -8.29 -9.65
N PHE A 137 -1.67 -7.63 -8.54
CA PHE A 137 -0.48 -7.95 -7.75
C PHE A 137 -0.59 -9.33 -7.10
N ALA A 138 -1.73 -9.67 -6.48
CA ALA A 138 -1.89 -10.94 -5.80
C ALA A 138 -1.81 -12.13 -6.75
N TYR A 139 -2.43 -12.04 -7.94
CA TYR A 139 -2.39 -13.13 -8.93
C TYR A 139 -1.12 -13.19 -9.77
N ARG A 140 -0.30 -12.13 -9.74
CA ARG A 140 1.10 -12.23 -10.17
C ARG A 140 1.87 -13.24 -9.30
N TYR A 141 1.52 -13.34 -8.03
CA TYR A 141 2.12 -14.28 -7.06
C TYR A 141 1.02 -15.16 -6.44
N TYR A 142 0.21 -15.79 -7.29
CA TYR A 142 -1.07 -16.38 -6.91
C TYR A 142 -1.03 -17.39 -5.76
N ASN A 143 0.08 -18.10 -5.58
CA ASN A 143 0.23 -19.13 -4.55
C ASN A 143 0.85 -18.58 -3.27
N ASP A 144 1.40 -17.36 -3.33
CA ASP A 144 1.88 -16.59 -2.19
C ASP A 144 0.76 -15.71 -1.61
N TYR A 145 -0.08 -15.09 -2.46
CA TYR A 145 -1.07 -14.09 -2.02
C TYR A 145 -2.49 -14.27 -2.57
N GLY A 146 -2.69 -15.02 -3.65
CA GLY A 146 -3.95 -15.01 -4.42
C GLY A 146 -5.19 -15.34 -3.59
N SER A 147 -5.14 -16.40 -2.79
CA SER A 147 -6.25 -16.84 -1.93
C SER A 147 -6.68 -15.79 -0.92
N ASP A 148 -5.71 -15.10 -0.33
CA ASP A 148 -5.94 -14.20 0.81
C ASP A 148 -6.59 -12.89 0.35
N PHE A 149 -6.41 -12.53 -0.92
CA PHE A 149 -6.88 -11.29 -1.49
C PHE A 149 -8.21 -11.45 -2.23
N VAL A 150 -8.45 -12.56 -2.94
CA VAL A 150 -9.54 -12.67 -3.92
C VAL A 150 -10.92 -12.41 -3.32
N HIS A 151 -11.26 -13.09 -2.21
CA HIS A 151 -12.62 -13.06 -1.68
C HIS A 151 -13.04 -11.65 -1.29
N SER A 152 -12.21 -10.96 -0.49
CA SER A 152 -12.53 -9.61 -0.01
C SER A 152 -12.65 -8.59 -1.14
N ARG A 153 -11.80 -8.66 -2.18
CA ARG A 153 -11.84 -7.72 -3.32
C ARG A 153 -13.06 -7.96 -4.20
N VAL A 154 -13.40 -9.22 -4.49
CA VAL A 154 -14.59 -9.56 -5.29
C VAL A 154 -15.87 -9.13 -4.58
N VAL A 155 -15.97 -9.35 -3.27
CA VAL A 155 -17.12 -8.91 -2.48
C VAL A 155 -17.28 -7.38 -2.53
N ARG A 156 -16.18 -6.62 -2.41
CA ARG A 156 -16.21 -5.15 -2.54
C ARG A 156 -16.72 -4.70 -3.91
N GLU A 157 -16.24 -5.32 -5.00
CA GLU A 157 -16.71 -4.98 -6.35
C GLU A 157 -18.22 -5.25 -6.51
N GLY A 158 -18.73 -6.35 -5.95
CA GLY A 158 -20.15 -6.67 -6.00
C GLY A 158 -21.02 -5.67 -5.23
N PHE A 159 -20.63 -5.33 -3.99
CA PHE A 159 -21.37 -4.33 -3.20
C PHE A 159 -21.29 -2.93 -3.81
N GLN A 160 -20.14 -2.52 -4.33
CA GLN A 160 -19.98 -1.20 -4.96
C GLN A 160 -20.82 -1.09 -6.24
N SER A 161 -20.85 -2.14 -7.07
CA SER A 161 -21.68 -2.20 -8.27
C SER A 161 -23.17 -2.04 -7.94
N TYR A 162 -23.63 -2.77 -6.91
CA TYR A 162 -25.01 -2.67 -6.42
C TYR A 162 -25.32 -1.30 -5.80
N GLU A 163 -24.45 -0.79 -4.93
CA GLU A 163 -24.62 0.50 -4.25
C GLU A 163 -24.70 1.66 -5.24
N TRP A 164 -23.97 1.58 -6.36
CA TRP A 164 -23.92 2.64 -7.35
C TRP A 164 -25.05 2.57 -8.37
N ASP A 165 -25.90 1.53 -8.30
CA ASP A 165 -26.98 1.23 -9.24
C ASP A 165 -26.46 1.18 -10.68
N GLU A 166 -25.32 0.48 -10.88
CA GLU A 166 -24.67 0.36 -12.18
C GLU A 166 -25.59 -0.31 -13.21
N ASP A 167 -25.59 0.22 -14.43
CA ASP A 167 -26.31 -0.41 -15.53
C ASP A 167 -25.60 -1.68 -16.05
N LYS A 168 -26.21 -2.32 -17.05
CA LYS A 168 -25.68 -3.57 -17.63
C LYS A 168 -24.29 -3.38 -18.26
N GLU A 169 -24.04 -2.25 -18.92
CA GLU A 169 -22.76 -2.00 -19.56
C GLU A 169 -21.69 -1.65 -18.52
N GLU A 170 -22.02 -0.82 -17.53
CA GLU A 170 -21.13 -0.50 -16.41
C GLU A 170 -20.73 -1.76 -15.64
N THR A 171 -21.69 -2.61 -15.31
CA THR A 171 -21.45 -3.92 -14.67
C THR A 171 -20.56 -4.81 -15.54
N ARG A 172 -20.79 -4.83 -16.87
CA ARG A 172 -19.96 -5.61 -17.80
C ARG A 172 -18.53 -5.09 -17.83
N GLU A 173 -18.32 -3.77 -17.85
CA GLU A 173 -16.99 -3.17 -17.82
C GLU A 173 -16.26 -3.50 -16.52
N ARG A 174 -16.94 -3.43 -15.37
CA ARG A 174 -16.40 -3.85 -14.07
C ARG A 174 -15.97 -5.31 -14.10
N ALA A 175 -16.84 -6.21 -14.57
CA ALA A 175 -16.53 -7.63 -14.70
C ALA A 175 -15.31 -7.88 -15.61
N VAL A 176 -15.20 -7.16 -16.72
CA VAL A 176 -14.05 -7.24 -17.63
C VAL A 176 -12.76 -6.75 -16.94
N ARG A 177 -12.79 -5.62 -16.22
CA ARG A 177 -11.62 -5.13 -15.46
C ARG A 177 -11.18 -6.15 -14.42
N LEU A 178 -12.12 -6.69 -13.64
CA LEU A 178 -11.89 -7.70 -12.62
C LEU A 178 -11.25 -8.96 -13.22
N GLY A 179 -11.86 -9.53 -14.27
CA GLY A 179 -11.34 -10.72 -14.95
C GLY A 179 -9.94 -10.50 -15.54
N LYS A 180 -9.70 -9.35 -16.16
CA LYS A 180 -8.37 -8.98 -16.70
C LYS A 180 -7.32 -8.87 -15.60
N SER A 181 -7.65 -8.27 -14.45
CA SER A 181 -6.71 -8.12 -13.34
C SER A 181 -6.17 -9.46 -12.84
N ILE A 182 -7.02 -10.49 -12.81
CA ILE A 182 -6.68 -11.83 -12.35
C ILE A 182 -5.98 -12.64 -13.46
N LEU A 183 -6.62 -12.75 -14.63
CA LEU A 183 -6.17 -13.70 -15.66
C LEU A 183 -4.86 -13.28 -16.33
N HIS A 184 -4.66 -11.98 -16.57
CA HIS A 184 -3.46 -11.52 -17.27
C HIS A 184 -2.20 -11.68 -16.41
N SER A 185 -2.27 -11.34 -15.11
CA SER A 185 -1.13 -11.45 -14.19
C SER A 185 -0.76 -12.91 -13.96
N LEU A 186 -1.76 -13.77 -13.74
CA LEU A 186 -1.56 -15.22 -13.59
C LEU A 186 -0.93 -15.83 -14.84
N LYS A 187 -1.48 -15.52 -16.03
CA LYS A 187 -0.95 -16.02 -17.30
C LYS A 187 0.51 -15.60 -17.50
N LYS A 188 0.84 -14.34 -17.24
CA LYS A 188 2.22 -13.83 -17.34
C LYS A 188 3.18 -14.62 -16.44
N THR A 189 2.77 -14.93 -15.21
CA THR A 189 3.55 -15.76 -14.28
C THR A 189 3.79 -17.16 -14.82
N ILE A 190 2.77 -17.80 -15.40
CA ILE A 190 2.92 -19.11 -16.02
C ILE A 190 3.89 -19.06 -17.21
N GLU A 191 3.74 -18.08 -18.10
CA GLU A 191 4.59 -17.92 -19.30
C GLU A 191 6.07 -17.70 -18.95
N GLU A 192 6.37 -16.87 -17.95
CA GLU A 192 7.74 -16.65 -17.50
C GLU A 192 8.32 -17.90 -16.83
N ARG A 193 7.52 -18.61 -16.02
CA ARG A 193 7.95 -19.86 -15.39
C ARG A 193 8.23 -20.96 -16.42
N ASP A 194 7.43 -21.06 -17.47
CA ASP A 194 7.60 -22.01 -18.57
C ASP A 194 8.92 -21.77 -19.33
N LYS A 195 9.32 -20.50 -19.48
CA LYS A 195 10.63 -20.09 -20.02
C LYS A 195 11.81 -20.33 -19.06
N GLY A 196 11.54 -20.82 -17.85
CA GLY A 196 12.55 -21.07 -16.83
C GLY A 196 12.93 -19.84 -15.98
N GLU A 197 12.25 -18.70 -16.16
CA GLU A 197 12.52 -17.47 -15.40
C GLU A 197 12.07 -17.64 -13.93
N LYS A 198 12.75 -16.98 -12.99
CA LYS A 198 12.41 -17.00 -11.56
C LYS A 198 11.42 -15.86 -11.27
N ILE A 199 10.25 -16.19 -10.71
CA ILE A 199 9.26 -15.18 -10.33
C ILE A 199 9.73 -14.50 -9.05
N THR A 200 9.89 -13.19 -9.14
CA THR A 200 10.36 -12.35 -8.04
C THR A 200 9.54 -11.08 -7.95
N GLU A 201 9.37 -10.57 -6.73
CA GLU A 201 8.87 -9.22 -6.47
C GLU A 201 10.06 -8.29 -6.32
N ASN A 202 10.15 -7.32 -7.22
CA ASN A 202 11.24 -6.37 -7.24
C ASN A 202 10.86 -5.12 -6.46
N VAL A 203 11.70 -4.75 -5.50
CA VAL A 203 11.57 -3.53 -4.72
C VAL A 203 12.87 -2.75 -4.74
N THR A 204 12.76 -1.44 -4.63
CA THR A 204 13.90 -0.53 -4.57
C THR A 204 13.86 0.21 -3.26
N ILE A 205 15.03 0.42 -2.64
CA ILE A 205 15.16 1.31 -1.50
C ILE A 205 16.25 2.36 -1.76
N LYS A 206 16.01 3.58 -1.30
CA LYS A 206 17.03 4.63 -1.27
C LYS A 206 17.52 4.83 0.16
N VAL A 207 18.82 4.70 0.41
CA VAL A 207 19.42 4.85 1.74
C VAL A 207 20.60 5.80 1.69
N SER A 208 20.79 6.62 2.73
CA SER A 208 21.97 7.49 2.86
C SER A 208 23.23 6.74 3.28
N ASP A 209 23.09 5.59 3.94
CA ASP A 209 24.18 4.73 4.41
C ASP A 209 23.84 3.25 4.14
N LEU A 210 24.75 2.52 3.51
CA LEU A 210 24.63 1.08 3.25
C LEU A 210 24.41 0.25 4.52
N ARG A 211 24.83 0.73 5.70
CA ARG A 211 24.49 0.05 6.97
C ARG A 211 22.99 -0.06 7.19
N THR A 212 22.19 0.89 6.69
CA THR A 212 20.73 0.81 6.75
C THR A 212 20.20 -0.29 5.84
N ALA A 213 20.74 -0.42 4.63
CA ALA A 213 20.41 -1.53 3.73
C ALA A 213 20.78 -2.88 4.35
N GLU A 214 21.96 -3.01 4.96
CA GLU A 214 22.36 -4.25 5.65
C GLU A 214 21.45 -4.61 6.83
N LYS A 215 21.04 -3.62 7.63
CA LYS A 215 20.05 -3.86 8.69
C LYS A 215 18.70 -4.29 8.11
N PHE A 216 18.30 -3.72 6.97
CA PHE A 216 17.06 -4.08 6.30
C PHE A 216 17.10 -5.49 5.72
N LYS A 217 18.21 -5.90 5.11
CA LYS A 217 18.44 -7.30 4.67
C LYS A 217 18.27 -8.28 5.83
N LYS A 218 18.94 -8.03 6.96
CA LYS A 218 18.76 -8.83 8.19
C LYS A 218 17.33 -8.82 8.74
N HIS A 219 16.58 -7.76 8.48
CA HIS A 219 15.17 -7.69 8.86
C HIS A 219 14.32 -8.61 7.98
N LEU A 220 14.56 -8.65 6.66
CA LEU A 220 13.89 -9.58 5.74
C LEU A 220 14.23 -11.04 6.04
N GLU A 221 15.50 -11.34 6.34
CA GLU A 221 15.93 -12.70 6.73
C GLU A 221 15.17 -13.20 7.97
N LYS A 222 14.96 -12.34 8.97
CA LYS A 222 14.18 -12.67 10.17
C LYS A 222 12.71 -12.92 9.89
N GLN A 223 12.19 -12.41 8.78
CA GLN A 223 10.84 -12.67 8.29
C GLN A 223 10.79 -13.91 7.38
N ALA A 224 11.89 -14.66 7.27
CA ALA A 224 12.04 -15.81 6.38
C ALA A 224 11.79 -15.48 4.90
N VAL A 225 11.98 -14.20 4.51
CA VAL A 225 11.89 -13.77 3.12
C VAL A 225 13.20 -14.15 2.43
N GLU A 226 13.11 -14.98 1.38
CA GLU A 226 14.23 -15.22 0.47
C GLU A 226 14.33 -14.03 -0.50
N PHE A 227 15.52 -13.46 -0.66
CA PHE A 227 15.75 -12.36 -1.58
C PHE A 227 17.16 -12.35 -2.15
N GLU A 228 17.33 -11.62 -3.24
CA GLU A 228 18.60 -11.38 -3.93
C GLU A 228 18.79 -9.86 -4.08
N VAL A 229 20.01 -9.37 -3.81
CA VAL A 229 20.37 -7.98 -4.13
C VAL A 229 20.86 -7.97 -5.57
N LYS A 230 20.13 -7.29 -6.45
CA LYS A 230 20.43 -7.26 -7.88
C LYS A 230 21.47 -6.21 -8.21
N GLU A 231 21.32 -5.02 -7.63
CA GLU A 231 22.14 -3.87 -7.99
C GLU A 231 22.20 -2.88 -6.83
N ILE A 232 23.34 -2.19 -6.73
CA ILE A 232 23.56 -1.07 -5.82
C ILE A 232 24.15 0.07 -6.66
N ASN A 233 23.41 1.16 -6.79
CA ASN A 233 23.87 2.35 -7.48
C ASN A 233 24.22 3.43 -6.45
N GLU A 234 25.40 4.03 -6.60
CA GLU A 234 25.78 5.22 -5.85
C GLU A 234 25.10 6.46 -6.46
N LEU A 235 24.57 7.31 -5.58
CA LEU A 235 23.90 8.57 -5.89
C LEU A 235 24.65 9.70 -5.17
N GLU A 236 24.41 10.95 -5.56
CA GLU A 236 24.99 12.11 -4.87
C GLU A 236 24.63 12.16 -3.38
N ASP A 237 23.43 11.69 -3.02
CA ASP A 237 22.88 11.74 -1.66
C ASP A 237 22.69 10.36 -1.01
N GLY A 238 23.41 9.34 -1.49
CA GLY A 238 23.43 8.00 -0.89
C GLY A 238 23.48 6.87 -1.91
N TYR A 239 22.63 5.86 -1.72
CA TYR A 239 22.60 4.64 -2.51
C TYR A 239 21.17 4.23 -2.85
N ARG A 240 20.97 3.76 -4.08
CA ARG A 240 19.77 3.04 -4.50
C ARG A 240 20.07 1.55 -4.56
N VAL A 241 19.30 0.75 -3.85
CA VAL A 241 19.51 -0.71 -3.74
C VAL A 241 18.29 -1.43 -4.30
N HIS A 242 18.51 -2.28 -5.29
CA HIS A 242 17.50 -3.09 -5.94
C HIS A 242 17.48 -4.50 -5.33
N ILE A 243 16.32 -4.92 -4.84
CA ILE A 243 16.11 -6.18 -4.13
C ILE A 243 15.01 -6.97 -4.82
N SER A 244 15.29 -8.22 -5.16
CA SER A 244 14.31 -9.18 -5.70
C SER A 244 13.93 -10.17 -4.62
N LYS A 245 12.70 -10.12 -4.13
CA LYS A 245 12.14 -11.13 -3.20
C LYS A 245 11.64 -12.32 -4.00
N VAL A 246 11.95 -13.52 -3.53
CA VAL A 246 11.65 -14.77 -4.23
C VAL A 246 10.30 -15.32 -3.78
N MET A 247 9.40 -15.49 -4.74
CA MET A 247 8.04 -15.99 -4.50
C MET A 247 8.02 -17.51 -4.61
N ARG A 248 8.61 -18.18 -3.61
CA ARG A 248 8.89 -19.62 -3.65
C ARG A 248 7.60 -20.45 -3.84
N PRO A 249 6.53 -20.28 -3.04
CA PRO A 249 5.25 -20.96 -3.27
C PRO A 249 4.75 -20.86 -4.70
N THR A 250 4.75 -19.67 -5.31
CA THR A 250 4.35 -19.50 -6.71
C THR A 250 5.31 -20.17 -7.67
N ASN A 251 6.63 -20.05 -7.50
CA ASN A 251 7.59 -20.69 -8.38
C ASN A 251 7.43 -22.22 -8.39
N ASP A 252 7.39 -22.82 -7.20
CA ASP A 252 7.36 -24.28 -7.03
C ASP A 252 6.04 -24.86 -7.53
N LYS A 253 4.91 -24.26 -7.14
CA LYS A 253 3.59 -24.74 -7.59
C LYS A 253 3.41 -24.59 -9.09
N THR A 254 3.83 -23.47 -9.67
CA THR A 254 3.72 -23.26 -11.13
C THR A 254 4.56 -24.29 -11.88
N LYS A 255 5.80 -24.54 -11.44
CA LYS A 255 6.69 -25.53 -12.07
C LYS A 255 6.10 -26.94 -12.00
N SER A 256 5.61 -27.33 -10.83
CA SER A 256 4.96 -28.62 -10.59
C SER A 256 3.77 -28.84 -11.53
N LEU A 257 2.86 -27.85 -11.64
CA LEU A 257 1.70 -27.93 -12.53
C LEU A 257 2.08 -27.98 -14.02
N LEU A 258 3.10 -27.21 -14.44
CA LEU A 258 3.63 -27.27 -15.81
C LEU A 258 4.25 -28.63 -16.15
N GLN A 259 4.72 -29.37 -15.14
CA GLN A 259 5.26 -30.73 -15.29
C GLN A 259 4.18 -31.82 -15.26
N GLY A 260 2.90 -31.44 -15.13
CA GLY A 260 1.77 -32.36 -15.14
C GLY A 260 1.41 -32.93 -13.76
N ASP A 261 1.97 -32.38 -12.68
CA ASP A 261 1.57 -32.76 -11.33
C ASP A 261 0.12 -32.32 -11.03
N LEU A 262 -0.50 -33.00 -10.07
CA LEU A 262 -1.85 -32.68 -9.64
C LEU A 262 -1.90 -31.41 -8.77
N TRP A 263 -3.10 -30.82 -8.71
CA TRP A 263 -3.38 -29.69 -7.83
C TRP A 263 -3.36 -30.10 -6.36
#